data_AF-C5PA67-F1
#
_entry.id   AF-C5PA67-F1
#
_cell.length_a   1.000
_cell.length_b   1.000
_cell.length_c   1.000
_cell.angle_alpha   90.00
_cell.angle_beta   90.00
_cell.angle_gamma   90.00
#
_symmetry.space_group_name_H-M   'P 1'
#
loop_
_entity.id
_entity.type
_entity.pdbx_description
1 polymer ?
#
loop_
_entity_poly.entity_id
_entity_poly.type
_entity_poly.pdbx_seq_one_letter_code
_entity_poly.pdbx_strand_id
1 'polypeptide(L)'
;MTDSELPARPREAVDDVEDSSSESSPSECLDLTKDDGWEDVEPDEEVNPVVDLFSDKVFPDTRSMLQHCKENFNFDLVKVQKELGLDFLGSIKLVNYIRSEVQSGNTKPDVSSNAPFEDDKYLKPVLEDDALLYTLEDISDGDEDLGQQAANPTSRIRDLEEELSRLREEFVEYKNMVQRSLSKQLGSEVENGSQIPPNQSQNEHVTETRRYKDAEAGYFTSYAYNTIHESMLKDTVRTDSYRDFIYDNKSIFKDKVVLDVGCGSGILSMFCAKAGARMVIAVDNSDIIDKARQIVYENGFGDVIKCIRGKIEEVVLPVKQVDVIVSEWMGYCLLFEAMLDSVLFARDRYLAHGGLMVPSHATLRIAPIADSDFIDEHISFWNSVYGFKMSGMLENVYDEVLIQTISPSAMVADSALFLSLPLHTITVEELTFVKEFKVAITKDADTLDGWLVWFDMFFMPSCESKLADNATPGGMKKSGYVAFTTGPDGKETHWQQGVFLINRGKHQERPLKKGQVIKGKIGYKKKEEQSRLLDIDIEWAVDEEPPVHQEWALQ
;
A
#
# COMPACT_ATOMS: atom_id res chain seq x y z
N MET A 1 21.47 -7.63 -77.55
CA MET A 1 22.47 -6.95 -78.40
C MET A 1 23.32 -6.14 -77.43
N THR A 2 24.32 -6.78 -76.82
CA THR A 2 25.71 -6.94 -77.32
C THR A 2 26.49 -5.63 -77.19
N ASP A 3 27.37 -5.47 -76.19
CA ASP A 3 28.75 -6.03 -76.07
C ASP A 3 29.79 -5.25 -76.94
N SER A 4 31.03 -4.95 -76.49
CA SER A 4 31.66 -5.09 -75.15
C SER A 4 32.33 -3.77 -74.67
N GLU A 5 33.59 -3.54 -74.26
CA GLU A 5 34.89 -4.27 -74.24
C GLU A 5 35.81 -3.71 -73.09
N LEU A 6 37.05 -4.19 -72.93
CA LEU A 6 38.08 -3.76 -71.94
C LEU A 6 39.49 -3.83 -72.57
N PRO A 7 40.47 -2.94 -72.23
CA PRO A 7 41.59 -3.30 -71.30
C PRO A 7 42.29 -2.07 -70.62
N ALA A 8 43.49 -2.09 -70.01
CA ALA A 8 44.08 -2.89 -68.90
C ALA A 8 45.38 -2.19 -68.35
N ARG A 9 45.94 -2.65 -67.21
CA ARG A 9 47.05 -2.04 -66.37
C ARG A 9 48.48 -2.08 -66.97
N PRO A 10 49.48 -1.33 -66.42
CA PRO A 10 50.35 -1.76 -65.26
C PRO A 10 50.45 -0.67 -64.13
N ARG A 11 51.02 -0.78 -62.89
CA ARG A 11 52.20 -1.44 -62.26
C ARG A 11 53.57 -0.82 -62.65
N GLU A 12 54.57 -0.58 -61.79
CA GLU A 12 54.91 -0.83 -60.35
C GLU A 12 55.64 0.43 -59.77
N ALA A 13 55.62 0.79 -58.46
CA ALA A 13 56.45 0.36 -57.29
C ALA A 13 57.98 0.67 -57.40
N VAL A 14 58.77 1.05 -56.38
CA VAL A 14 58.71 1.08 -54.88
C VAL A 14 59.55 2.28 -54.32
N ASP A 15 59.40 2.71 -53.05
CA ASP A 15 60.48 3.12 -52.09
C ASP A 15 59.92 3.48 -50.68
N ASP A 16 60.68 3.22 -49.60
CA ASP A 16 60.21 3.12 -48.20
C ASP A 16 60.68 4.24 -47.23
N VAL A 17 60.07 4.31 -46.03
CA VAL A 17 60.70 4.33 -44.68
C VAL A 17 59.61 4.23 -43.57
N GLU A 18 59.94 3.61 -42.44
CA GLU A 18 59.11 3.31 -41.24
C GLU A 18 58.69 4.59 -40.47
N ASP A 19 57.79 4.62 -39.46
CA ASP A 19 57.40 3.62 -38.45
C ASP A 19 55.99 3.94 -37.84
N SER A 20 55.53 3.15 -36.85
CA SER A 20 54.28 3.21 -36.04
C SER A 20 53.01 2.53 -36.59
N SER A 21 53.04 1.19 -36.52
CA SER A 21 51.88 0.27 -36.44
C SER A 21 50.94 0.56 -35.25
N SER A 22 49.65 0.17 -35.22
CA SER A 22 48.80 -0.50 -36.23
C SER A 22 47.30 -0.41 -35.88
N GLU A 23 46.47 -0.31 -36.95
CA GLU A 23 45.16 -0.94 -37.19
C GLU A 23 44.20 -1.32 -36.04
N SER A 24 42.90 -1.00 -36.23
CA SER A 24 41.80 -1.57 -35.44
C SER A 24 40.52 -1.79 -36.29
N SER A 25 40.25 -3.04 -36.68
CA SER A 25 38.93 -3.60 -37.09
C SER A 25 39.09 -5.07 -37.55
N PRO A 26 38.04 -5.92 -37.52
CA PRO A 26 36.68 -5.70 -37.03
C PRO A 26 36.19 -6.73 -35.98
N SER A 27 35.08 -6.38 -35.32
CA SER A 27 34.05 -7.28 -34.75
C SER A 27 34.47 -8.49 -33.88
N GLU A 28 34.24 -8.38 -32.56
CA GLU A 28 33.81 -9.51 -31.73
C GLU A 28 32.84 -9.06 -30.62
N CYS A 29 32.29 -9.99 -29.85
CA CYS A 29 31.14 -9.77 -28.96
C CYS A 29 31.54 -9.23 -27.58
N LEU A 30 30.76 -8.26 -27.06
CA LEU A 30 30.76 -7.81 -25.66
C LEU A 30 29.27 -7.69 -25.26
N ASP A 31 28.69 -8.68 -24.60
CA ASP A 31 28.88 -9.11 -23.20
C ASP A 31 28.22 -8.15 -22.20
N LEU A 32 27.18 -8.65 -21.52
CA LEU A 32 26.19 -7.87 -20.76
C LEU A 32 26.27 -8.13 -19.25
N THR A 33 27.45 -8.52 -18.74
CA THR A 33 27.69 -8.76 -17.30
C THR A 33 28.43 -7.61 -16.63
N LYS A 34 28.04 -6.37 -16.94
CA LYS A 34 28.27 -5.20 -16.10
C LYS A 34 26.94 -4.54 -15.77
N ASP A 35 26.31 -5.17 -14.78
CA ASP A 35 25.25 -4.58 -14.00
C ASP A 35 25.91 -3.49 -13.14
N ASP A 36 25.96 -2.25 -13.64
CA ASP A 36 26.29 -1.05 -12.86
C ASP A 36 25.08 -0.72 -11.95
N GLY A 37 24.69 -1.73 -11.16
CA GLY A 37 23.69 -1.62 -10.12
C GLY A 37 24.18 -0.67 -9.03
N TRP A 38 23.23 -0.12 -8.29
CA TRP A 38 23.50 0.79 -7.18
C TRP A 38 24.39 0.09 -6.17
N GLU A 39 25.66 0.51 -6.07
CA GLU A 39 26.59 0.00 -5.06
C GLU A 39 25.94 0.16 -3.67
N ASP A 40 26.08 -0.88 -2.84
CA ASP A 40 25.43 -0.93 -1.53
C ASP A 40 25.78 0.33 -0.73
N VAL A 41 24.74 1.12 -0.41
CA VAL A 41 24.83 2.11 0.67
C VAL A 41 24.92 1.28 1.95
N GLU A 42 26.14 0.98 2.39
CA GLU A 42 26.38 0.48 3.73
C GLU A 42 25.66 1.42 4.70
N PRO A 43 24.95 0.90 5.72
CA PRO A 43 24.26 1.75 6.66
C PRO A 43 25.32 2.60 7.38
N ASP A 44 25.26 3.92 7.17
CA ASP A 44 26.00 4.89 7.98
C ASP A 44 25.56 4.68 9.44
N GLU A 45 26.36 3.93 10.22
CA GLU A 45 26.25 3.94 11.67
C GLU A 45 26.55 5.38 12.11
N GLU A 46 25.52 6.15 12.49
CA GLU A 46 25.68 7.49 13.05
C GLU A 46 26.38 7.37 14.41
N VAL A 47 27.73 7.33 14.38
CA VAL A 47 28.62 7.29 15.54
C VAL A 47 28.56 8.63 16.27
N ASN A 48 27.45 8.88 16.97
CA ASN A 48 27.18 10.08 17.74
C ASN A 48 28.18 10.17 18.90
N PRO A 49 29.15 11.11 18.86
CA PRO A 49 30.31 11.05 19.74
C PRO A 49 29.97 11.57 21.14
N VAL A 50 30.17 10.74 22.16
CA VAL A 50 29.71 10.99 23.53
C VAL A 50 30.82 11.58 24.39
N VAL A 51 30.53 12.71 25.04
CA VAL A 51 31.47 13.36 25.98
C VAL A 51 31.40 12.68 27.35
N ASP A 52 32.56 12.50 27.98
CA ASP A 52 32.72 11.94 29.33
C ASP A 52 32.02 12.77 30.42
N LEU A 53 31.65 12.12 31.54
CA LEU A 53 30.98 12.80 32.66
C LEU A 53 31.93 13.66 33.50
N PHE A 54 33.23 13.38 33.51
CA PHE A 54 34.21 13.97 34.43
C PHE A 54 35.44 14.59 33.74
N SER A 55 35.48 14.60 32.40
CA SER A 55 36.60 15.12 31.62
C SER A 55 36.19 15.53 30.20
N ASP A 56 36.99 16.35 29.53
CA ASP A 56 36.76 16.78 28.13
C ASP A 56 37.09 15.68 27.09
N LYS A 57 36.98 14.40 27.47
CA LYS A 57 37.22 13.27 26.57
C LYS A 57 35.97 12.93 25.77
N VAL A 58 36.17 12.51 24.54
CA VAL A 58 35.12 12.09 23.61
C VAL A 58 35.30 10.61 23.27
N PHE A 59 34.21 9.87 23.29
CA PHE A 59 34.13 8.43 23.01
C PHE A 59 33.23 8.15 21.81
N PRO A 60 33.46 7.06 21.06
CA PRO A 60 32.61 6.70 19.92
C PRO A 60 31.22 6.20 20.34
N ASP A 61 31.08 5.70 21.57
CA ASP A 61 29.85 5.10 22.07
C ASP A 61 29.69 5.32 23.59
N THR A 62 28.43 5.30 24.07
CA THR A 62 28.11 5.52 25.48
C THR A 62 28.67 4.45 26.42
N ARG A 63 28.82 3.20 25.97
CA ARG A 63 29.30 2.09 26.79
C ARG A 63 30.80 2.22 27.10
N SER A 64 31.61 2.63 26.12
CA SER A 64 33.02 2.98 26.30
C SER A 64 33.21 4.15 27.26
N MET A 65 32.34 5.17 27.18
CA MET A 65 32.35 6.31 28.11
C MET A 65 32.01 5.88 29.55
N LEU A 66 30.96 5.07 29.74
CA LEU A 66 30.58 4.54 31.05
C LEU A 66 31.66 3.63 31.65
N GLN A 67 32.31 2.78 30.84
CA GLN A 67 33.44 1.96 31.29
C GLN A 67 34.63 2.83 31.73
N HIS A 68 34.95 3.90 30.98
CA HIS A 68 35.99 4.85 31.36
C HIS A 68 35.66 5.57 32.69
N CYS A 69 34.42 5.99 32.90
CA CYS A 69 33.95 6.55 34.18
C CYS A 69 34.13 5.58 35.34
N LYS A 70 33.80 4.30 35.12
CA LYS A 70 33.90 3.22 36.11
C LYS A 70 35.34 2.90 36.49
N GLU A 71 36.25 2.88 35.53
CA GLU A 71 37.68 2.59 35.76
C GLU A 71 38.48 3.76 36.33
N ASN A 72 38.23 5.00 35.87
CA ASN A 72 39.10 6.15 36.16
C ASN A 72 38.56 7.05 37.27
N PHE A 73 37.24 7.12 37.43
CA PHE A 73 36.58 7.96 38.44
C PHE A 73 35.85 7.12 39.52
N ASN A 74 35.78 5.79 39.36
CA ASN A 74 35.02 4.88 40.22
C ASN A 74 33.53 5.31 40.31
N PHE A 75 32.98 5.74 39.18
CA PHE A 75 31.58 6.17 39.06
C PHE A 75 30.82 5.26 38.10
N ASP A 76 29.61 4.86 38.47
CA ASP A 76 28.78 3.90 37.74
C ASP A 76 27.35 4.47 37.62
N LEU A 77 27.04 5.07 36.46
CA LEU A 77 25.78 5.79 36.24
C LEU A 77 24.57 4.87 36.39
N VAL A 78 24.63 3.69 35.76
CA VAL A 78 23.56 2.68 35.77
C VAL A 78 23.26 2.23 37.20
N LYS A 79 24.31 1.98 38.00
CA LYS A 79 24.15 1.64 39.41
C LYS A 79 23.52 2.77 40.21
N VAL A 80 23.96 4.03 40.01
CA VAL A 80 23.41 5.19 40.73
C VAL A 80 21.95 5.42 40.37
N GLN A 81 21.56 5.33 39.09
CA GLN A 81 20.16 5.40 38.65
C GLN A 81 19.29 4.33 39.34
N LYS A 82 19.77 3.08 39.40
CA LYS A 82 19.05 1.95 40.03
C LYS A 82 19.02 2.03 41.56
N GLU A 83 20.07 2.52 42.22
CA GLU A 83 20.11 2.72 43.68
C GLU A 83 19.27 3.92 44.16
N LEU A 84 19.06 4.92 43.30
CA LEU A 84 18.29 6.14 43.61
C LEU A 84 16.86 6.14 43.05
N GLY A 85 16.49 5.13 42.25
CA GLY A 85 15.14 4.97 41.68
C GLY A 85 14.74 6.10 40.73
N LEU A 86 15.69 6.59 39.92
CA LEU A 86 15.47 7.73 39.04
C LEU A 86 14.67 7.35 37.80
N ASP A 87 13.72 8.21 37.42
CA ASP A 87 13.10 8.19 36.09
C ASP A 87 13.99 8.87 35.04
N PHE A 88 13.52 8.97 33.80
CA PHE A 88 14.24 9.63 32.70
C PHE A 88 14.60 11.09 33.03
N LEU A 89 13.66 11.84 33.61
CA LEU A 89 13.87 13.25 33.98
C LEU A 89 14.86 13.39 35.16
N GLY A 90 14.80 12.50 36.15
CA GLY A 90 15.77 12.40 37.23
C GLY A 90 17.17 12.02 36.74
N SER A 91 17.25 11.17 35.71
CA SER A 91 18.51 10.79 35.06
C SER A 91 19.14 11.96 34.30
N ILE A 92 18.34 12.75 33.57
CA ILE A 92 18.80 14.01 32.96
C ILE A 92 19.30 14.98 34.02
N LYS A 93 18.56 15.17 35.12
CA LYS A 93 18.96 16.02 36.25
C LYS A 93 20.28 15.57 36.86
N LEU A 94 20.50 14.26 37.04
CA LEU A 94 21.74 13.68 37.55
C LEU A 94 22.95 13.97 36.63
N VAL A 95 22.81 13.73 35.32
CA VAL A 95 23.89 13.99 34.33
C VAL A 95 24.27 15.47 34.29
N ASN A 96 23.27 16.36 34.24
CA ASN A 96 23.51 17.80 34.26
C ASN A 96 24.09 18.30 35.59
N TYR A 97 23.65 17.75 36.73
CA TYR A 97 24.26 18.05 38.03
C TYR A 97 25.76 17.69 38.04
N ILE A 98 26.10 16.45 37.67
CA ILE A 98 27.49 15.96 37.63
C ILE A 98 28.36 16.88 36.76
N ARG A 99 27.92 17.19 35.53
CA ARG A 99 28.68 18.06 34.63
C ARG A 99 28.77 19.51 35.12
N SER A 100 27.75 20.03 35.80
CA SER A 100 27.80 21.38 36.40
C SER A 100 28.79 21.47 37.59
N GLU A 101 28.89 20.42 38.40
CA GLU A 101 29.87 20.31 39.48
C GLU A 101 31.29 20.18 38.94
N VAL A 102 31.50 19.35 37.91
CA VAL A 102 32.79 19.18 37.22
C VAL A 102 33.24 20.48 36.56
N GLN A 103 32.36 21.20 35.86
CA GLN A 103 32.63 22.54 35.33
C GLN A 103 32.95 23.57 36.43
N SER A 104 32.38 23.39 37.63
CA SER A 104 32.69 24.19 38.83
C SER A 104 33.98 23.75 39.55
N GLY A 105 34.68 22.72 39.05
CA GLY A 105 35.93 22.20 39.60
C GLY A 105 35.78 21.08 40.64
N ASN A 106 34.57 20.62 40.92
CA ASN A 106 34.32 19.48 41.80
C ASN A 106 34.32 18.16 41.00
N THR A 107 35.42 17.41 41.07
CA THR A 107 35.55 16.09 40.43
C THR A 107 34.91 14.94 41.22
N LYS A 108 34.20 15.23 42.32
CA LYS A 108 33.47 14.26 43.16
C LYS A 108 32.11 14.85 43.63
N PRO A 109 31.11 14.97 42.74
CA PRO A 109 29.76 15.35 43.12
C PRO A 109 29.14 14.36 44.12
N ASP A 110 28.23 14.85 44.98
CA ASP A 110 27.53 14.00 45.95
C ASP A 110 26.28 13.39 45.32
N VAL A 111 26.30 12.07 45.14
CA VAL A 111 25.19 11.28 44.59
C VAL A 111 24.61 10.32 45.65
N SER A 112 24.78 10.61 46.94
CA SER A 112 24.27 9.77 48.04
C SER A 112 22.76 9.86 48.25
N SER A 113 22.09 10.83 47.61
CA SER A 113 20.63 11.01 47.60
C SER A 113 20.23 11.95 46.45
N ASN A 114 18.93 12.11 46.19
CA ASN A 114 18.42 12.93 45.09
C ASN A 114 18.46 14.45 45.39
N ALA A 115 18.48 14.82 46.67
CA ALA A 115 18.38 16.21 47.14
C ALA A 115 19.38 17.22 46.52
N PRO A 116 20.64 16.87 46.15
CA PRO A 116 21.55 17.79 45.46
C PRO A 116 21.09 18.20 44.06
N PHE A 117 20.28 17.36 43.40
CA PHE A 117 19.89 17.47 42.00
C PHE A 117 18.37 17.46 41.70
N GLU A 118 17.51 17.47 42.74
CA GLU A 118 16.05 17.62 42.57
C GLU A 118 15.63 18.94 41.90
N ASP A 119 16.44 19.99 41.99
CA ASP A 119 16.18 21.34 41.47
C ASP A 119 15.98 21.36 39.93
N ASP A 120 14.87 21.94 39.47
CA ASP A 120 14.51 22.01 38.04
C ASP A 120 15.53 22.75 37.17
N LYS A 121 16.45 23.53 37.75
CA LYS A 121 17.58 24.13 36.99
C LYS A 121 18.41 23.09 36.23
N TYR A 122 18.49 21.84 36.73
CA TYR A 122 19.24 20.75 36.09
C TYR A 122 18.48 20.05 34.95
N LEU A 123 17.24 20.48 34.64
CA LEU A 123 16.57 20.10 33.39
C LEU A 123 17.14 20.84 32.17
N LYS A 124 17.94 21.90 32.38
CA LYS A 124 18.67 22.55 31.29
C LYS A 124 20.00 21.81 31.04
N PRO A 125 20.30 21.37 29.80
CA PRO A 125 21.60 20.82 29.44
C PRO A 125 22.77 21.75 29.79
N VAL A 126 23.85 21.17 30.34
CA VAL A 126 25.12 21.86 30.60
C VAL A 126 26.02 21.89 29.37
N LEU A 127 25.89 20.87 28.51
CA LEU A 127 26.50 20.80 27.18
C LEU A 127 25.40 21.01 26.12
N GLU A 128 25.72 21.74 25.05
CA GLU A 128 24.84 21.84 23.88
C GLU A 128 24.99 20.57 23.02
N ASP A 129 23.87 20.05 22.48
CA ASP A 129 23.79 18.82 21.68
C ASP A 129 24.38 17.57 22.37
N ASP A 130 24.04 17.37 23.65
CA ASP A 130 24.56 16.31 24.50
C ASP A 130 24.02 14.90 24.15
N ALA A 131 24.72 14.21 23.24
CA ALA A 131 24.43 12.84 22.78
C ALA A 131 24.10 11.85 23.92
N LEU A 132 24.71 12.00 25.10
CA LEU A 132 24.44 11.13 26.25
C LEU A 132 22.96 11.14 26.66
N LEU A 133 22.34 12.32 26.69
CA LEU A 133 20.97 12.51 27.19
C LEU A 133 19.92 11.80 26.34
N TYR A 134 20.18 11.65 25.04
CA TYR A 134 19.31 10.93 24.11
C TYR A 134 19.42 9.41 24.30
N THR A 135 20.61 8.90 24.62
CA THR A 135 20.84 7.45 24.87
C THR A 135 20.44 6.98 26.28
N LEU A 136 19.87 7.84 27.13
CA LEU A 136 19.59 7.48 28.54
C LEU A 136 18.54 6.37 28.71
N GLU A 137 17.63 6.20 27.74
CA GLU A 137 16.60 5.15 27.77
C GLU A 137 17.20 3.76 27.42
N ASP A 138 18.08 3.69 26.41
CA ASP A 138 18.76 2.44 26.02
C ASP A 138 19.66 1.84 27.13
N ILE A 139 20.09 2.67 28.09
CA ILE A 139 21.04 2.32 29.14
C ILE A 139 20.38 1.66 30.36
N SER A 140 19.11 1.97 30.68
CA SER A 140 18.47 1.43 31.89
C SER A 140 18.22 -0.07 31.81
N ASP A 141 17.89 -0.53 30.60
CA ASP A 141 17.28 -1.85 30.34
C ASP A 141 18.32 -2.92 29.96
N GLY A 142 19.54 -2.51 29.61
CA GLY A 142 20.58 -3.38 29.00
C GLY A 142 21.45 -4.23 29.94
N ASP A 143 21.04 -4.51 31.19
CA ASP A 143 21.92 -5.09 32.23
C ASP A 143 21.33 -6.30 32.99
N GLU A 144 20.72 -7.25 32.27
CA GLU A 144 20.55 -8.64 32.72
C GLU A 144 21.39 -9.63 31.87
N ASP A 145 22.60 -9.92 32.37
CA ASP A 145 23.47 -11.07 32.06
C ASP A 145 23.53 -11.62 30.61
N LEU A 146 23.99 -10.79 29.66
CA LEU A 146 24.54 -11.28 28.39
C LEU A 146 26.01 -11.77 28.50
N GLY A 147 26.39 -12.34 29.66
CA GLY A 147 27.73 -12.88 29.92
C GLY A 147 28.01 -14.26 29.29
N GLN A 148 27.02 -14.90 28.63
CA GLN A 148 27.20 -16.24 28.05
C GLN A 148 26.11 -16.65 27.03
N GLN A 149 26.03 -15.99 25.86
CA GLN A 149 25.11 -16.46 24.80
C GLN A 149 25.58 -16.31 23.35
N ALA A 150 26.85 -16.61 23.09
CA ALA A 150 27.26 -17.02 21.75
C ALA A 150 26.65 -18.40 21.42
N ALA A 151 25.88 -18.47 20.33
CA ALA A 151 25.22 -19.64 19.75
C ALA A 151 23.84 -20.08 20.31
N ASN A 152 22.78 -19.40 19.87
CA ASN A 152 21.59 -20.10 19.40
C ASN A 152 20.82 -19.27 18.34
N PRO A 153 20.93 -19.56 17.03
CA PRO A 153 20.17 -18.84 16.00
C PRO A 153 18.65 -18.94 16.18
N THR A 154 18.20 -20.05 16.76
CA THR A 154 16.78 -20.40 16.93
C THR A 154 16.03 -19.49 17.91
N SER A 155 16.68 -18.91 18.92
CA SER A 155 16.01 -17.90 19.76
C SER A 155 15.83 -16.61 18.97
N ARG A 156 16.91 -16.06 18.40
CA ARG A 156 16.83 -14.81 17.61
C ARG A 156 15.83 -14.90 16.45
N ILE A 157 15.67 -16.07 15.81
CA ILE A 157 14.61 -16.31 14.83
C ILE A 157 13.23 -16.22 15.48
N ARG A 158 12.96 -16.98 16.54
CA ARG A 158 11.67 -16.97 17.25
C ARG A 158 11.32 -15.58 17.80
N ASP A 159 12.28 -14.87 18.36
CA ASP A 159 12.08 -13.55 18.94
C ASP A 159 11.76 -12.50 17.85
N LEU A 160 12.34 -12.66 16.65
CA LEU A 160 11.97 -11.89 15.43
C LEU A 160 10.62 -12.32 14.82
N GLU A 161 10.25 -13.60 14.92
CA GLU A 161 8.93 -14.11 14.51
C GLU A 161 7.82 -13.57 15.43
N GLU A 162 8.08 -13.50 16.74
CA GLU A 162 7.18 -12.94 17.76
C GLU A 162 7.03 -11.42 17.60
N GLU A 163 8.11 -10.69 17.29
CA GLU A 163 8.04 -9.27 16.92
C GLU A 163 7.34 -9.03 15.56
N LEU A 164 7.55 -9.89 14.56
CA LEU A 164 6.81 -9.84 13.30
C LEU A 164 5.32 -10.14 13.49
N SER A 165 4.93 -11.02 14.43
CA SER A 165 3.53 -11.23 14.79
C SER A 165 2.96 -9.96 15.42
N ARG A 166 3.62 -9.42 16.44
CA ARG A 166 3.20 -8.18 17.11
C ARG A 166 3.03 -7.01 16.14
N LEU A 167 3.99 -6.78 15.24
CA LEU A 167 3.90 -5.73 14.21
C LEU A 167 2.79 -5.99 13.19
N ARG A 168 2.46 -7.25 12.87
CA ARG A 168 1.32 -7.59 12.02
C ARG A 168 -0.01 -7.37 12.74
N GLU A 169 -0.10 -7.73 14.01
CA GLU A 169 -1.27 -7.52 14.86
C GLU A 169 -1.53 -6.02 15.06
N GLU A 170 -0.49 -5.24 15.39
CA GLU A 170 -0.53 -3.76 15.44
C GLU A 170 -0.95 -3.16 14.08
N PHE A 171 -0.44 -3.67 12.96
CA PHE A 171 -0.82 -3.19 11.61
C PHE A 171 -2.26 -3.57 11.23
N VAL A 172 -2.73 -4.75 11.62
CA VAL A 172 -4.11 -5.20 11.41
C VAL A 172 -5.07 -4.42 12.32
N GLU A 173 -4.71 -4.13 13.57
CA GLU A 173 -5.50 -3.26 14.45
C GLU A 173 -5.52 -1.82 13.93
N TYR A 174 -4.38 -1.28 13.45
CA TYR A 174 -4.32 0.02 12.80
C TYR A 174 -5.19 0.07 11.54
N LYS A 175 -5.12 -0.92 10.65
CA LYS A 175 -5.98 -0.99 9.46
C LYS A 175 -7.45 -1.08 9.85
N ASN A 176 -7.80 -1.94 10.80
CA ASN A 176 -9.16 -2.05 11.33
C ASN A 176 -9.63 -0.75 12.00
N MET A 177 -8.75 0.02 12.64
CA MET A 177 -9.07 1.33 13.20
C MET A 177 -9.31 2.38 12.11
N VAL A 178 -8.50 2.40 11.03
CA VAL A 178 -8.72 3.28 9.87
C VAL A 178 -10.04 2.93 9.17
N GLN A 179 -10.29 1.64 8.92
CA GLN A 179 -11.53 1.14 8.33
C GLN A 179 -12.73 1.46 9.22
N ARG A 180 -12.67 1.18 10.53
CA ARG A 180 -13.73 1.55 11.48
C ARG A 180 -13.91 3.07 11.59
N SER A 181 -12.87 3.90 11.44
CA SER A 181 -13.04 5.35 11.38
C SER A 181 -13.82 5.76 10.12
N LEU A 182 -13.46 5.19 8.97
CA LEU A 182 -14.13 5.44 7.69
C LEU A 182 -15.61 5.02 7.74
N SER A 183 -15.89 3.76 8.08
CA SER A 183 -17.27 3.24 8.20
C SER A 183 -18.08 3.95 9.29
N LYS A 184 -17.47 4.34 10.42
CA LYS A 184 -18.17 5.10 11.47
C LYS A 184 -18.46 6.54 11.07
N GLN A 185 -17.59 7.20 10.30
CA GLN A 185 -17.88 8.52 9.74
C GLN A 185 -18.96 8.43 8.65
N LEU A 186 -18.97 7.38 7.83
CA LEU A 186 -20.05 7.10 6.86
C LEU A 186 -21.41 6.79 7.53
N GLY A 187 -21.41 6.05 8.66
CA GLY A 187 -22.63 5.62 9.34
C GLY A 187 -23.21 6.56 10.40
N SER A 188 -22.39 7.41 11.04
CA SER A 188 -22.79 8.12 12.28
C SER A 188 -23.83 9.25 12.11
N GLU A 189 -24.11 9.71 10.89
CA GLU A 189 -25.09 10.78 10.66
C GLU A 189 -26.56 10.27 10.61
N VAL A 190 -26.80 8.96 10.72
CA VAL A 190 -28.15 8.38 10.65
C VAL A 190 -28.95 8.54 11.95
N GLU A 191 -28.31 8.61 13.12
CA GLU A 191 -29.02 8.53 14.42
C GLU A 191 -29.60 9.87 14.94
N ASN A 192 -29.04 11.02 14.56
CA ASN A 192 -29.46 12.34 15.08
C ASN A 192 -30.71 12.92 14.38
N GLY A 193 -31.81 12.13 14.34
CA GLY A 193 -32.97 12.40 13.49
C GLY A 193 -34.36 12.39 14.15
N SER A 194 -34.50 12.43 15.48
CA SER A 194 -35.79 12.18 16.17
C SER A 194 -36.39 13.34 16.97
N GLN A 195 -37.14 14.23 16.29
CA GLN A 195 -38.45 14.78 16.74
C GLN A 195 -39.01 15.88 15.81
N ILE A 196 -40.01 15.55 14.98
CA ILE A 196 -40.88 16.53 14.28
C ILE A 196 -42.34 16.04 14.35
N PRO A 197 -43.35 16.91 14.57
CA PRO A 197 -44.76 16.50 14.70
C PRO A 197 -45.41 16.11 13.34
N PRO A 198 -46.50 15.32 13.36
CA PRO A 198 -47.08 14.77 12.12
C PRO A 198 -48.00 15.78 11.40
N ASN A 199 -47.54 16.34 10.27
CA ASN A 199 -48.42 16.61 9.13
C ASN A 199 -47.70 16.88 7.80
N GLN A 200 -48.46 16.78 6.71
CA GLN A 200 -48.13 17.14 5.32
C GLN A 200 -47.07 16.29 4.61
N SER A 201 -47.58 15.28 3.91
CA SER A 201 -46.89 14.48 2.89
C SER A 201 -46.57 15.29 1.63
N GLN A 202 -45.31 15.70 1.44
CA GLN A 202 -44.66 15.98 0.14
C GLN A 202 -43.18 16.36 0.38
N ASN A 203 -42.25 15.41 0.24
CA ASN A 203 -40.81 15.58 -0.07
C ASN A 203 -40.00 14.30 0.24
N GLU A 204 -39.91 13.36 -0.69
CA GLU A 204 -38.92 12.26 -0.63
C GLU A 204 -37.62 12.69 -1.33
N HIS A 205 -37.75 13.30 -2.50
CA HIS A 205 -36.69 13.80 -3.38
C HIS A 205 -35.67 14.77 -2.74
N VAL A 206 -36.07 15.48 -1.66
CA VAL A 206 -35.23 16.46 -0.95
C VAL A 206 -34.34 15.80 0.10
N THR A 207 -34.73 14.65 0.64
CA THR A 207 -33.95 13.88 1.63
C THR A 207 -32.82 13.09 0.97
N GLU A 208 -33.08 12.48 -0.18
CA GLU A 208 -32.09 11.75 -0.99
C GLU A 208 -30.93 12.68 -1.43
N THR A 209 -31.28 13.86 -1.96
CA THR A 209 -30.33 14.89 -2.43
C THR A 209 -29.42 15.44 -1.30
N ARG A 210 -29.75 15.20 -0.02
CA ARG A 210 -28.86 15.50 1.11
C ARG A 210 -27.91 14.34 1.38
N ARG A 211 -28.45 13.15 1.68
CA ARG A 211 -27.66 11.94 1.97
C ARG A 211 -26.57 11.67 0.92
N TYR A 212 -26.88 11.85 -0.36
CA TYR A 212 -25.88 11.77 -1.43
C TYR A 212 -24.69 12.74 -1.21
N LYS A 213 -24.97 14.01 -0.94
CA LYS A 213 -23.94 15.06 -0.74
C LYS A 213 -23.17 14.89 0.56
N ASP A 214 -23.84 14.40 1.59
CA ASP A 214 -23.24 14.21 2.92
C ASP A 214 -22.24 13.01 2.85
N ALA A 215 -22.62 11.91 2.18
CA ALA A 215 -21.71 10.81 1.87
C ALA A 215 -20.59 11.19 0.87
N GLU A 216 -20.89 12.00 -0.15
CA GLU A 216 -19.91 12.56 -1.08
C GLU A 216 -18.86 13.44 -0.37
N ALA A 217 -19.30 14.25 0.61
CA ALA A 217 -18.41 15.07 1.44
C ALA A 217 -17.54 14.21 2.38
N GLY A 218 -18.10 13.18 3.00
CA GLY A 218 -17.36 12.22 3.83
C GLY A 218 -16.22 11.56 3.04
N TYR A 219 -16.52 11.09 1.82
CA TYR A 219 -15.53 10.52 0.90
C TYR A 219 -14.38 11.48 0.60
N PHE A 220 -14.64 12.70 0.12
CA PHE A 220 -13.55 13.63 -0.20
C PHE A 220 -12.77 14.13 1.03
N THR A 221 -13.38 14.04 2.22
CA THR A 221 -12.72 14.38 3.49
C THR A 221 -11.72 13.31 3.94
N SER A 222 -12.00 12.00 3.73
CA SER A 222 -11.04 10.95 4.10
C SER A 222 -9.73 11.07 3.31
N TYR A 223 -9.81 11.33 2.00
CA TYR A 223 -8.65 11.52 1.13
C TYR A 223 -7.86 12.83 1.38
N ALA A 224 -8.26 13.68 2.32
CA ALA A 224 -7.46 14.85 2.73
C ALA A 224 -6.34 14.49 3.75
N TYR A 225 -6.47 13.36 4.45
CA TYR A 225 -5.56 12.92 5.50
C TYR A 225 -4.33 12.18 4.95
N ASN A 226 -3.16 12.45 5.55
CA ASN A 226 -1.88 11.90 5.08
C ASN A 226 -1.83 10.36 5.14
N THR A 227 -2.47 9.74 6.13
CA THR A 227 -2.36 8.29 6.42
C THR A 227 -2.89 7.40 5.30
N ILE A 228 -3.95 7.82 4.62
CA ILE A 228 -4.50 7.09 3.46
C ILE A 228 -3.53 7.16 2.27
N HIS A 229 -2.94 8.34 2.00
CA HIS A 229 -1.90 8.49 0.99
C HIS A 229 -0.60 7.76 1.34
N GLU A 230 -0.23 7.69 2.62
CA GLU A 230 0.92 6.94 3.11
C GLU A 230 0.74 5.43 2.91
N SER A 231 -0.44 4.88 3.23
CA SER A 231 -0.77 3.47 2.95
C SER A 231 -0.73 3.16 1.45
N MET A 232 -1.35 4.03 0.63
CA MET A 232 -1.36 3.92 -0.83
C MET A 232 0.05 4.00 -1.45
N LEU A 233 0.96 4.81 -0.90
CA LEU A 233 2.37 4.88 -1.33
C LEU A 233 3.20 3.70 -0.76
N LYS A 234 2.85 3.23 0.45
CA LYS A 234 3.26 1.96 1.09
C LYS A 234 3.07 0.76 0.14
N ASP A 235 1.97 0.76 -0.62
CA ASP A 235 1.63 -0.27 -1.60
C ASP A 235 2.56 -0.22 -2.84
N THR A 236 3.71 -0.88 -2.69
CA THR A 236 4.67 -1.16 -3.76
C THR A 236 4.05 -1.91 -4.95
N VAL A 237 3.12 -2.86 -4.75
CA VAL A 237 2.54 -3.64 -5.86
C VAL A 237 1.74 -2.73 -6.78
N ARG A 238 0.91 -1.86 -6.19
CA ARG A 238 0.19 -0.80 -6.88
C ARG A 238 1.14 0.20 -7.54
N THR A 239 1.94 0.89 -6.72
CA THR A 239 2.69 2.09 -7.16
C THR A 239 3.76 1.74 -8.19
N ASP A 240 4.43 0.60 -8.04
CA ASP A 240 5.44 0.14 -8.99
C ASP A 240 4.81 -0.30 -10.32
N SER A 241 3.62 -0.93 -10.30
CA SER A 241 2.95 -1.34 -11.55
C SER A 241 2.59 -0.15 -12.45
N TYR A 242 2.21 1.00 -11.87
CA TYR A 242 2.07 2.23 -12.67
C TYR A 242 3.43 2.78 -13.12
N ARG A 243 4.39 2.90 -12.20
CA ARG A 243 5.75 3.41 -12.46
C ARG A 243 6.41 2.67 -13.63
N ASP A 244 6.42 1.35 -13.56
CA ASP A 244 7.14 0.47 -14.47
C ASP A 244 6.48 0.47 -15.85
N PHE A 245 5.14 0.39 -15.91
CA PHE A 245 4.44 0.56 -17.18
C PHE A 245 4.75 1.92 -17.84
N ILE A 246 4.72 3.01 -17.07
CA ILE A 246 5.01 4.37 -17.55
C ILE A 246 6.48 4.49 -18.01
N TYR A 247 7.43 3.84 -17.32
CA TYR A 247 8.86 3.95 -17.61
C TYR A 247 9.38 3.01 -18.69
N ASP A 248 8.81 1.81 -18.82
CA ASP A 248 9.12 0.87 -19.92
C ASP A 248 8.53 1.37 -21.24
N ASN A 249 7.38 2.08 -21.16
CA ASN A 249 6.65 2.60 -22.32
C ASN A 249 6.79 4.11 -22.51
N LYS A 250 7.91 4.72 -22.11
CA LYS A 250 8.19 6.18 -22.25
C LYS A 250 7.88 6.75 -23.63
N SER A 251 8.04 5.96 -24.70
CA SER A 251 7.69 6.33 -26.07
C SER A 251 6.21 6.65 -26.29
N ILE A 252 5.30 6.09 -25.48
CA ILE A 252 3.86 6.38 -25.49
C ILE A 252 3.57 7.72 -24.82
N PHE A 253 4.25 8.03 -23.73
CA PHE A 253 4.04 9.24 -22.93
C PHE A 253 4.78 10.46 -23.47
N LYS A 254 5.91 10.25 -24.18
CA LYS A 254 6.75 11.33 -24.69
C LYS A 254 5.98 12.30 -25.59
N ASP A 255 6.17 13.59 -25.33
CA ASP A 255 5.56 14.71 -26.04
C ASP A 255 4.02 14.76 -25.99
N LYS A 256 3.36 13.91 -25.18
CA LYS A 256 1.89 13.81 -25.08
C LYS A 256 1.25 14.71 -24.02
N VAL A 257 -0.09 14.88 -24.10
CA VAL A 257 -0.90 15.36 -22.97
C VAL A 257 -1.50 14.16 -22.22
N VAL A 258 -1.28 14.13 -20.90
CA VAL A 258 -1.83 13.11 -20.00
C VAL A 258 -2.87 13.77 -19.08
N LEU A 259 -3.95 13.06 -18.78
CA LEU A 259 -4.88 13.36 -17.69
C LEU A 259 -4.67 12.35 -16.56
N ASP A 260 -4.53 12.82 -15.32
CA ASP A 260 -4.43 12.01 -14.11
C ASP A 260 -5.69 12.27 -13.27
N VAL A 261 -6.61 11.29 -13.23
CA VAL A 261 -7.95 11.42 -12.62
C VAL A 261 -7.93 10.82 -11.22
N GLY A 262 -8.22 11.64 -10.21
CA GLY A 262 -8.02 11.29 -8.80
C GLY A 262 -6.54 11.27 -8.43
N CYS A 263 -5.80 12.32 -8.81
CA CYS A 263 -4.35 12.32 -8.76
C CYS A 263 -3.76 12.23 -7.32
N GLY A 264 -4.57 12.49 -6.29
CA GLY A 264 -4.13 12.44 -4.89
C GLY A 264 -2.93 13.34 -4.62
N SER A 265 -1.83 12.75 -4.17
CA SER A 265 -0.54 13.41 -3.95
C SER A 265 0.22 13.84 -5.23
N GLY A 266 -0.26 13.44 -6.42
CA GLY A 266 0.35 13.74 -7.72
C GLY A 266 1.45 12.76 -8.15
N ILE A 267 1.60 11.61 -7.48
CA ILE A 267 2.67 10.63 -7.76
C ILE A 267 2.65 10.09 -9.19
N LEU A 268 1.46 9.74 -9.72
CA LEU A 268 1.31 9.22 -11.08
C LEU A 268 1.58 10.31 -12.13
N SER A 269 1.11 11.53 -11.88
CA SER A 269 1.49 12.71 -12.66
C SER A 269 3.00 12.94 -12.73
N MET A 270 3.72 12.77 -11.63
CA MET A 270 5.19 12.90 -11.61
C MET A 270 5.89 11.79 -12.40
N PHE A 271 5.40 10.54 -12.35
CA PHE A 271 5.90 9.48 -13.23
C PHE A 271 5.67 9.83 -14.71
N CYS A 272 4.49 10.35 -15.07
CA CYS A 272 4.18 10.76 -16.45
C CYS A 272 5.06 11.92 -16.94
N ALA A 273 5.29 12.93 -16.10
CA ALA A 273 6.19 14.03 -16.42
C ALA A 273 7.65 13.55 -16.58
N LYS A 274 8.12 12.68 -15.67
CA LYS A 274 9.47 12.06 -15.73
C LYS A 274 9.63 11.08 -16.90
N ALA A 275 8.53 10.58 -17.48
CA ALA A 275 8.52 9.82 -18.73
C ALA A 275 8.60 10.70 -20.00
N GLY A 276 8.49 12.02 -19.86
CA GLY A 276 8.59 12.98 -20.97
C GLY A 276 7.25 13.51 -21.51
N ALA A 277 6.16 13.42 -20.74
CA ALA A 277 4.89 14.06 -21.11
C ALA A 277 5.08 15.58 -21.31
N ARG A 278 4.50 16.12 -22.38
CA ARG A 278 4.51 17.56 -22.70
C ARG A 278 3.65 18.37 -21.72
N MET A 279 2.61 17.76 -21.20
CA MET A 279 1.75 18.33 -20.17
C MET A 279 1.03 17.20 -19.44
N VAL A 280 0.93 17.29 -18.12
CA VAL A 280 0.02 16.45 -17.33
C VAL A 280 -1.02 17.36 -16.69
N ILE A 281 -2.27 16.93 -16.71
CA ILE A 281 -3.37 17.63 -16.06
C ILE A 281 -3.82 16.73 -14.91
N ALA A 282 -3.56 17.16 -13.68
CA ALA A 282 -3.81 16.39 -12.47
C ALA A 282 -5.11 16.90 -11.85
N VAL A 283 -6.10 16.04 -11.66
CA VAL A 283 -7.44 16.43 -11.20
C VAL A 283 -7.80 15.67 -9.93
N ASP A 284 -8.10 16.41 -8.87
CA ASP A 284 -8.64 15.89 -7.62
C ASP A 284 -9.60 16.92 -6.99
N ASN A 285 -10.58 16.48 -6.22
CA ASN A 285 -11.54 17.35 -5.55
C ASN A 285 -11.18 17.63 -4.09
N SER A 286 -10.43 16.73 -3.45
CA SER A 286 -10.02 16.81 -2.04
C SER A 286 -8.91 17.85 -1.81
N ASP A 287 -8.74 18.31 -0.57
CA ASP A 287 -7.71 19.28 -0.17
C ASP A 287 -6.27 18.78 -0.38
N ILE A 288 -6.07 17.47 -0.62
CA ILE A 288 -4.79 16.88 -1.02
C ILE A 288 -4.17 17.58 -2.25
N ILE A 289 -5.00 18.10 -3.17
CA ILE A 289 -4.56 18.78 -4.39
C ILE A 289 -3.67 20.02 -4.11
N ASP A 290 -3.82 20.63 -2.94
CA ASP A 290 -3.03 21.79 -2.53
C ASP A 290 -1.61 21.35 -2.11
N LYS A 291 -1.49 20.21 -1.42
CA LYS A 291 -0.22 19.52 -1.14
C LYS A 291 0.42 18.99 -2.43
N ALA A 292 -0.38 18.45 -3.35
CA ALA A 292 0.11 17.97 -4.65
C ALA A 292 0.77 19.09 -5.47
N ARG A 293 0.24 20.32 -5.44
CA ARG A 293 0.91 21.48 -6.06
C ARG A 293 2.27 21.80 -5.44
N GLN A 294 2.38 21.70 -4.12
CA GLN A 294 3.65 21.90 -3.43
C GLN A 294 4.67 20.83 -3.83
N ILE A 295 4.30 19.54 -3.75
CA ILE A 295 5.15 18.40 -4.12
C ILE A 295 5.63 18.50 -5.58
N VAL A 296 4.71 18.82 -6.51
CA VAL A 296 5.02 19.03 -7.94
C VAL A 296 5.99 20.19 -8.17
N TYR A 297 5.87 21.28 -7.40
CA TYR A 297 6.77 22.43 -7.48
C TYR A 297 8.16 22.10 -6.92
N GLU A 298 8.23 21.47 -5.75
CA GLU A 298 9.48 21.05 -5.09
C GLU A 298 10.28 20.05 -5.94
N ASN A 299 9.59 19.17 -6.67
CA ASN A 299 10.21 18.23 -7.61
C ASN A 299 10.48 18.83 -9.01
N GLY A 300 10.30 20.14 -9.20
CA GLY A 300 10.64 20.86 -10.44
C GLY A 300 9.71 20.61 -11.63
N PHE A 301 8.53 20.01 -11.42
CA PHE A 301 7.59 19.66 -12.49
C PHE A 301 6.47 20.70 -12.73
N GLY A 302 6.50 21.86 -12.06
CA GLY A 302 5.45 22.88 -12.09
C GLY A 302 5.12 23.47 -13.48
N ASP A 303 6.05 23.44 -14.43
CA ASP A 303 5.80 23.86 -15.82
C ASP A 303 5.04 22.80 -16.64
N VAL A 304 5.11 21.53 -16.23
CA VAL A 304 4.56 20.36 -16.95
C VAL A 304 3.23 19.90 -16.34
N ILE A 305 3.14 19.81 -15.02
CA ILE A 305 1.98 19.26 -14.30
C ILE A 305 1.05 20.39 -13.82
N LYS A 306 -0.23 20.31 -14.14
CA LYS A 306 -1.25 21.32 -13.82
C LYS A 306 -2.34 20.72 -12.93
N CYS A 307 -2.23 20.99 -11.62
CA CYS A 307 -3.15 20.46 -10.62
C CYS A 307 -4.44 21.31 -10.49
N ILE A 308 -5.55 20.81 -11.03
CA ILE A 308 -6.88 21.43 -11.00
C ILE A 308 -7.67 20.86 -9.82
N ARG A 309 -8.27 21.72 -9.01
CA ARG A 309 -9.20 21.29 -7.96
C ARG A 309 -10.63 21.19 -8.51
N GLY A 310 -11.29 20.06 -8.29
CA GLY A 310 -12.70 19.83 -8.61
C GLY A 310 -12.97 18.41 -9.10
N LYS A 311 -14.25 18.05 -9.24
CA LYS A 311 -14.67 16.78 -9.84
C LYS A 311 -14.47 16.80 -11.36
N ILE A 312 -14.13 15.67 -11.98
CA ILE A 312 -13.79 15.61 -13.42
C ILE A 312 -14.98 15.93 -14.35
N GLU A 313 -16.19 15.77 -13.83
CA GLU A 313 -17.49 16.13 -14.42
C GLU A 313 -17.68 17.64 -14.49
N GLU A 314 -17.25 18.34 -13.44
CA GLU A 314 -17.50 19.77 -13.22
C GLU A 314 -16.38 20.65 -13.82
N VAL A 315 -15.13 20.18 -13.80
CA VAL A 315 -13.98 20.95 -14.33
C VAL A 315 -13.94 21.02 -15.86
N VAL A 316 -13.28 22.06 -16.37
CA VAL A 316 -12.97 22.24 -17.79
C VAL A 316 -11.45 22.18 -17.96
N LEU A 317 -10.96 21.19 -18.72
CA LEU A 317 -9.53 21.04 -18.97
C LEU A 317 -8.98 22.17 -19.86
N PRO A 318 -7.69 22.54 -19.74
CA PRO A 318 -7.04 23.53 -20.61
C PRO A 318 -6.82 23.07 -22.07
N VAL A 319 -7.28 21.86 -22.42
CA VAL A 319 -7.21 21.23 -23.74
C VAL A 319 -8.55 20.61 -24.08
N LYS A 320 -8.83 20.39 -25.38
CA LYS A 320 -10.06 19.69 -25.81
C LYS A 320 -9.99 18.18 -25.61
N GLN A 321 -8.82 17.58 -25.79
CA GLN A 321 -8.58 16.14 -25.67
C GLN A 321 -7.17 15.89 -25.12
N VAL A 322 -6.99 14.70 -24.54
CA VAL A 322 -5.71 14.16 -24.05
C VAL A 322 -5.35 12.87 -24.78
N ASP A 323 -4.06 12.56 -24.87
CA ASP A 323 -3.55 11.35 -25.52
C ASP A 323 -3.67 10.10 -24.63
N VAL A 324 -3.55 10.30 -23.31
CA VAL A 324 -3.53 9.22 -22.30
C VAL A 324 -4.34 9.66 -21.09
N ILE A 325 -5.15 8.75 -20.54
CA ILE A 325 -5.72 8.86 -19.19
C ILE A 325 -5.00 7.85 -18.30
N VAL A 326 -4.39 8.35 -17.23
CA VAL A 326 -3.93 7.57 -16.10
C VAL A 326 -4.93 7.78 -14.96
N SER A 327 -5.29 6.73 -14.24
CA SER A 327 -6.07 6.85 -13.02
C SER A 327 -5.87 5.62 -12.14
N GLU A 328 -5.83 5.85 -10.84
CA GLU A 328 -5.98 4.84 -9.81
C GLU A 328 -7.38 5.06 -9.22
N TRP A 329 -8.28 4.13 -9.53
CA TRP A 329 -9.73 4.25 -9.31
C TRP A 329 -10.33 3.04 -8.61
N MET A 330 -9.50 2.02 -8.31
CA MET A 330 -9.99 0.70 -7.95
C MET A 330 -10.43 0.70 -6.49
N GLY A 331 -11.70 0.39 -6.25
CA GLY A 331 -12.20 0.20 -4.88
C GLY A 331 -11.91 -1.20 -4.34
N TYR A 332 -12.29 -1.43 -3.08
CA TYR A 332 -12.49 -2.79 -2.58
C TYR A 332 -13.47 -3.56 -3.50
N CYS A 333 -13.24 -4.86 -3.71
CA CYS A 333 -13.98 -5.64 -4.72
C CYS A 333 -14.02 -4.97 -6.12
N LEU A 334 -12.97 -4.22 -6.49
CA LEU A 334 -12.81 -3.40 -7.71
C LEU A 334 -13.76 -2.20 -7.85
N LEU A 335 -15.05 -2.37 -7.56
CA LEU A 335 -16.12 -1.44 -7.93
C LEU A 335 -16.76 -0.67 -6.76
N PHE A 336 -16.31 -0.89 -5.53
CA PHE A 336 -16.67 -0.04 -4.39
C PHE A 336 -16.15 1.40 -4.59
N GLU A 337 -16.68 2.34 -3.81
CA GLU A 337 -16.44 3.80 -3.93
C GLU A 337 -16.90 4.46 -5.24
N ALA A 338 -17.24 3.67 -6.29
CA ALA A 338 -17.81 4.09 -7.57
C ALA A 338 -16.97 5.09 -8.40
N MET A 339 -15.64 5.17 -8.19
CA MET A 339 -14.77 6.11 -8.91
C MET A 339 -14.60 5.78 -10.41
N LEU A 340 -14.84 4.54 -10.83
CA LEU A 340 -14.76 4.16 -12.24
C LEU A 340 -15.70 5.00 -13.13
N ASP A 341 -16.89 5.36 -12.66
CA ASP A 341 -17.84 6.21 -13.39
C ASP A 341 -17.19 7.54 -13.83
N SER A 342 -16.46 8.20 -12.94
CA SER A 342 -15.72 9.43 -13.21
C SER A 342 -14.60 9.23 -14.24
N VAL A 343 -13.95 8.07 -14.22
CA VAL A 343 -12.89 7.71 -15.20
C VAL A 343 -13.49 7.40 -16.58
N LEU A 344 -14.65 6.73 -16.64
CA LEU A 344 -15.39 6.50 -17.89
C LEU A 344 -15.92 7.82 -18.47
N PHE A 345 -16.43 8.72 -17.63
CA PHE A 345 -16.80 10.08 -18.03
C PHE A 345 -15.59 10.85 -18.59
N ALA A 346 -14.44 10.76 -17.93
CA ALA A 346 -13.19 11.38 -18.39
C ALA A 346 -12.75 10.83 -19.75
N ARG A 347 -12.85 9.51 -19.96
CA ARG A 347 -12.60 8.83 -21.24
C ARG A 347 -13.50 9.39 -22.33
N ASP A 348 -14.81 9.34 -22.13
CA ASP A 348 -15.80 9.64 -23.19
C ASP A 348 -15.87 11.14 -23.53
N ARG A 349 -15.49 12.02 -22.58
CA ARG A 349 -15.43 13.48 -22.79
C ARG A 349 -14.07 13.98 -23.28
N TYR A 350 -12.96 13.40 -22.84
CA TYR A 350 -11.63 13.99 -23.01
C TYR A 350 -10.58 13.09 -23.69
N LEU A 351 -10.75 11.78 -23.82
CA LEU A 351 -9.75 10.96 -24.52
C LEU A 351 -9.76 11.23 -26.04
N ALA A 352 -8.58 11.28 -26.65
CA ALA A 352 -8.43 11.30 -28.10
C ALA A 352 -8.86 9.96 -28.72
N HIS A 353 -9.29 9.97 -29.99
CA HIS A 353 -9.51 8.71 -30.71
C HIS A 353 -8.18 7.97 -30.90
N GLY A 354 -8.10 6.72 -30.44
CA GLY A 354 -6.85 5.96 -30.35
C GLY A 354 -5.98 6.32 -29.14
N GLY A 355 -6.49 7.11 -28.19
CA GLY A 355 -5.84 7.39 -26.91
C GLY A 355 -5.87 6.18 -25.97
N LEU A 356 -5.00 6.20 -24.95
CA LEU A 356 -4.76 5.06 -24.07
C LEU A 356 -5.36 5.26 -22.67
N MET A 357 -6.04 4.23 -22.15
CA MET A 357 -6.38 4.08 -20.73
C MET A 357 -5.28 3.31 -19.99
N VAL A 358 -4.86 3.83 -18.83
CA VAL A 358 -3.82 3.25 -17.97
C VAL A 358 -4.36 3.19 -16.53
N PRO A 359 -4.69 1.99 -15.98
CA PRO A 359 -4.61 0.67 -16.60
C PRO A 359 -5.58 0.49 -17.77
N SER A 360 -5.37 -0.58 -18.54
CA SER A 360 -6.09 -0.82 -19.81
C SER A 360 -7.28 -1.78 -19.69
N HIS A 361 -7.17 -2.73 -18.76
CA HIS A 361 -8.15 -3.76 -18.46
C HIS A 361 -8.11 -4.08 -16.96
N ALA A 362 -9.25 -4.49 -16.41
CA ALA A 362 -9.36 -5.13 -15.12
C ALA A 362 -10.12 -6.47 -15.25
N THR A 363 -9.95 -7.40 -14.33
CA THR A 363 -10.80 -8.61 -14.25
C THR A 363 -11.15 -8.95 -12.81
N LEU A 364 -12.38 -9.40 -12.56
CA LEU A 364 -12.82 -9.92 -11.26
C LEU A 364 -12.83 -11.45 -11.25
N ARG A 365 -12.34 -12.02 -10.15
CA ARG A 365 -12.24 -13.47 -9.91
C ARG A 365 -12.95 -13.87 -8.62
N ILE A 366 -13.48 -15.10 -8.59
CA ILE A 366 -14.12 -15.71 -7.43
C ILE A 366 -13.52 -17.09 -7.13
N ALA A 367 -13.33 -17.42 -5.85
CA ALA A 367 -13.00 -18.76 -5.39
C ALA A 367 -13.80 -19.15 -4.13
N PRO A 368 -14.18 -20.43 -3.96
CA PRO A 368 -14.71 -20.96 -2.70
C PRO A 368 -13.60 -21.13 -1.67
N ILE A 369 -13.88 -20.79 -0.42
CA ILE A 369 -12.97 -21.02 0.71
C ILE A 369 -13.57 -21.95 1.76
N ALA A 370 -12.70 -22.73 2.41
CA ALA A 370 -12.97 -23.39 3.67
C ALA A 370 -11.76 -23.12 4.58
N ASP A 371 -12.01 -22.51 5.72
CA ASP A 371 -10.99 -21.96 6.61
C ASP A 371 -11.47 -22.05 8.06
N SER A 372 -11.25 -23.21 8.67
CA SER A 372 -11.60 -23.47 10.07
C SER A 372 -10.97 -22.46 11.02
N ASP A 373 -9.76 -22.02 10.70
CA ASP A 373 -8.90 -21.28 11.60
C ASP A 373 -9.34 -19.81 11.59
N PHE A 374 -9.60 -19.25 10.40
CA PHE A 374 -10.28 -17.96 10.24
C PHE A 374 -11.66 -17.93 10.93
N ILE A 375 -12.47 -18.99 10.75
CA ILE A 375 -13.79 -19.09 11.38
C ILE A 375 -13.64 -19.14 12.90
N ASP A 376 -12.69 -19.89 13.46
CA ASP A 376 -12.55 -19.98 14.90
C ASP A 376 -12.00 -18.69 15.54
N GLU A 377 -11.03 -18.02 14.89
CA GLU A 377 -10.45 -16.75 15.35
C GLU A 377 -11.43 -15.57 15.25
N HIS A 378 -12.14 -15.43 14.12
CA HIS A 378 -12.98 -14.25 13.88
C HIS A 378 -14.47 -14.44 14.20
N ILE A 379 -14.99 -15.68 14.20
CA ILE A 379 -16.41 -15.98 14.39
C ILE A 379 -16.66 -16.80 15.66
N SER A 380 -16.01 -17.94 15.85
CA SER A 380 -16.26 -18.80 17.01
C SER A 380 -15.85 -18.16 18.33
N PHE A 381 -14.76 -17.39 18.34
CA PHE A 381 -14.26 -16.59 19.46
C PHE A 381 -15.38 -15.87 20.24
N TRP A 382 -16.27 -15.17 19.53
CA TRP A 382 -17.34 -14.36 20.13
C TRP A 382 -18.41 -15.19 20.86
N ASN A 383 -18.44 -16.52 20.68
CA ASN A 383 -19.33 -17.40 21.45
C ASN A 383 -18.89 -17.61 22.90
N SER A 384 -17.61 -17.36 23.26
CA SER A 384 -17.08 -17.65 24.60
C SER A 384 -15.86 -16.80 25.01
N VAL A 385 -15.91 -15.49 24.79
CA VAL A 385 -14.86 -14.54 25.19
C VAL A 385 -14.73 -14.51 26.72
N TYR A 386 -13.67 -15.10 27.27
CA TYR A 386 -13.47 -15.35 28.72
C TYR A 386 -14.67 -16.02 29.41
N GLY A 387 -15.41 -16.87 28.68
CA GLY A 387 -16.62 -17.55 29.17
C GLY A 387 -17.92 -16.72 29.06
N PHE A 388 -17.85 -15.49 28.56
CA PHE A 388 -19.02 -14.66 28.26
C PHE A 388 -19.42 -14.83 26.78
N LYS A 389 -20.73 -14.87 26.52
CA LYS A 389 -21.26 -14.83 25.16
C LYS A 389 -21.30 -13.39 24.68
N MET A 390 -20.57 -13.09 23.61
CA MET A 390 -20.47 -11.76 22.99
C MET A 390 -21.01 -11.77 21.56
N SER A 391 -22.00 -12.61 21.25
CA SER A 391 -22.55 -12.78 19.89
C SER A 391 -23.21 -11.53 19.29
N GLY A 392 -23.40 -10.45 20.06
CA GLY A 392 -23.76 -9.14 19.51
C GLY A 392 -22.62 -8.48 18.71
N MET A 393 -21.37 -8.91 18.92
CA MET A 393 -20.21 -8.49 18.13
C MET A 393 -20.15 -9.18 16.75
N LEU A 394 -21.07 -10.12 16.48
CA LEU A 394 -21.30 -10.75 15.17
C LEU A 394 -22.50 -10.12 14.43
N GLU A 395 -23.01 -8.97 14.88
CA GLU A 395 -24.04 -8.23 14.14
C GLU A 395 -23.52 -7.88 12.74
N ASN A 396 -24.37 -8.07 11.73
CA ASN A 396 -24.09 -7.95 10.30
C ASN A 396 -22.93 -8.79 9.70
N VAL A 397 -22.18 -9.59 10.47
CA VAL A 397 -20.95 -10.28 9.98
C VAL A 397 -21.16 -11.26 8.79
N TYR A 398 -22.41 -11.65 8.53
CA TYR A 398 -22.81 -12.49 7.39
C TYR A 398 -23.61 -11.73 6.32
N ASP A 399 -23.90 -10.46 6.56
CA ASP A 399 -24.71 -9.58 5.71
C ASP A 399 -23.87 -8.39 5.19
N GLU A 400 -22.60 -8.29 5.63
CA GLU A 400 -21.57 -7.36 5.17
C GLU A 400 -20.35 -8.10 4.58
N VAL A 401 -19.63 -7.47 3.64
CA VAL A 401 -18.40 -8.01 3.04
C VAL A 401 -17.19 -7.63 3.89
N LEU A 402 -16.43 -8.63 4.37
CA LEU A 402 -15.20 -8.39 5.13
C LEU A 402 -14.03 -8.16 4.16
N ILE A 403 -13.16 -7.17 4.44
CA ILE A 403 -11.95 -6.91 3.65
C ILE A 403 -10.75 -7.42 4.42
N GLN A 404 -10.13 -8.51 3.95
CA GLN A 404 -9.04 -9.18 4.65
C GLN A 404 -8.13 -9.95 3.69
N THR A 405 -6.89 -10.19 4.10
CA THR A 405 -5.95 -11.08 3.39
C THR A 405 -6.19 -12.53 3.82
N ILE A 406 -6.53 -13.40 2.88
CA ILE A 406 -6.77 -14.83 3.08
C ILE A 406 -5.60 -15.64 2.49
N SER A 407 -5.24 -16.75 3.14
CA SER A 407 -4.18 -17.63 2.66
C SER A 407 -4.63 -18.49 1.45
N PRO A 408 -3.78 -18.72 0.43
CA PRO A 408 -4.03 -19.71 -0.63
C PRO A 408 -4.32 -21.14 -0.13
N SER A 409 -3.98 -21.46 1.12
CA SER A 409 -4.33 -22.75 1.74
C SER A 409 -5.85 -22.95 1.83
N ALA A 410 -6.60 -21.89 2.15
CA ALA A 410 -8.05 -21.88 2.38
C ALA A 410 -8.89 -22.11 1.10
N MET A 411 -8.35 -21.82 -0.08
CA MET A 411 -9.07 -22.02 -1.34
C MET A 411 -9.24 -23.51 -1.64
N VAL A 412 -10.49 -23.99 -1.70
CA VAL A 412 -10.80 -25.41 -1.97
C VAL A 412 -10.91 -25.74 -3.47
N ALA A 413 -10.84 -24.73 -4.33
CA ALA A 413 -10.85 -24.83 -5.79
C ALA A 413 -9.98 -23.75 -6.44
N ASP A 414 -9.62 -23.96 -7.71
CA ASP A 414 -9.04 -22.90 -8.56
C ASP A 414 -10.06 -21.78 -8.80
N SER A 415 -9.59 -20.54 -8.97
CA SER A 415 -10.45 -19.36 -9.12
C SER A 415 -11.08 -19.23 -10.51
N ALA A 416 -12.38 -18.94 -10.56
CA ALA A 416 -13.10 -18.62 -11.78
C ALA A 416 -12.99 -17.12 -12.10
N LEU A 417 -12.68 -16.79 -13.35
CA LEU A 417 -12.93 -15.48 -13.93
C LEU A 417 -14.44 -15.32 -14.14
N PHE A 418 -15.06 -14.25 -13.65
CA PHE A 418 -16.49 -13.97 -13.90
C PHE A 418 -16.75 -12.65 -14.65
N LEU A 419 -15.85 -11.67 -14.57
CA LEU A 419 -15.93 -10.45 -15.37
C LEU A 419 -14.56 -9.98 -15.87
N SER A 420 -14.53 -9.52 -17.12
CA SER A 420 -13.43 -8.78 -17.73
C SER A 420 -13.93 -7.40 -18.14
N LEU A 421 -13.20 -6.35 -17.76
CA LEU A 421 -13.55 -4.94 -17.94
C LEU A 421 -12.56 -4.30 -18.91
N PRO A 422 -12.85 -4.24 -20.23
CA PRO A 422 -12.04 -3.50 -21.20
C PRO A 422 -12.29 -1.99 -21.04
N LEU A 423 -11.39 -1.31 -20.32
CA LEU A 423 -11.61 0.07 -19.85
C LEU A 423 -11.72 1.11 -21.00
N HIS A 424 -11.25 0.74 -22.20
CA HIS A 424 -11.39 1.52 -23.42
C HIS A 424 -12.82 1.52 -24.01
N THR A 425 -13.68 0.57 -23.65
CA THR A 425 -15.01 0.39 -24.28
C THR A 425 -16.18 0.15 -23.33
N ILE A 426 -15.94 -0.34 -22.11
CA ILE A 426 -17.01 -0.64 -21.14
C ILE A 426 -17.82 0.63 -20.78
N THR A 427 -19.13 0.51 -20.60
CA THR A 427 -20.00 1.63 -20.18
C THR A 427 -20.38 1.55 -18.69
N VAL A 428 -20.95 2.63 -18.14
CA VAL A 428 -21.37 2.69 -16.72
C VAL A 428 -22.50 1.70 -16.44
N GLU A 429 -23.39 1.50 -17.41
CA GLU A 429 -24.50 0.54 -17.32
C GLU A 429 -24.02 -0.92 -17.23
N GLU A 430 -22.85 -1.24 -17.80
CA GLU A 430 -22.23 -2.57 -17.70
C GLU A 430 -21.61 -2.86 -16.33
N LEU A 431 -21.47 -1.85 -15.46
CA LEU A 431 -20.95 -2.00 -14.09
C LEU A 431 -22.01 -2.53 -13.11
N THR A 432 -23.29 -2.55 -13.48
CA THR A 432 -24.34 -3.30 -12.78
C THR A 432 -24.66 -4.56 -13.58
N PHE A 433 -24.35 -5.73 -13.02
CA PHE A 433 -24.36 -6.98 -13.78
C PHE A 433 -24.74 -8.18 -12.91
N VAL A 434 -25.10 -9.27 -13.58
CA VAL A 434 -25.06 -10.64 -13.02
C VAL A 434 -24.24 -11.49 -14.00
N LYS A 435 -23.24 -12.23 -13.50
CA LYS A 435 -22.36 -13.10 -14.30
C LYS A 435 -22.32 -14.51 -13.73
N GLU A 436 -22.32 -15.50 -14.61
CA GLU A 436 -22.22 -16.90 -14.23
C GLU A 436 -20.76 -17.30 -13.96
N PHE A 437 -20.53 -18.12 -12.94
CA PHE A 437 -19.22 -18.70 -12.62
C PHE A 437 -19.32 -20.22 -12.43
N LYS A 438 -18.18 -20.89 -12.57
CA LYS A 438 -18.06 -22.34 -12.38
C LYS A 438 -16.67 -22.69 -11.85
N VAL A 439 -16.62 -23.36 -10.71
CA VAL A 439 -15.40 -23.85 -10.07
C VAL A 439 -15.46 -25.36 -9.90
N ALA A 440 -14.32 -26.04 -9.96
CA ALA A 440 -14.20 -27.47 -9.72
C ALA A 440 -13.35 -27.70 -8.47
N ILE A 441 -13.89 -28.43 -7.49
CA ILE A 441 -13.27 -28.63 -6.19
C ILE A 441 -11.97 -29.43 -6.34
N THR A 442 -10.85 -28.88 -5.87
CA THR A 442 -9.50 -29.47 -6.01
C THR A 442 -9.01 -30.14 -4.72
N LYS A 443 -9.58 -29.80 -3.57
CA LYS A 443 -9.30 -30.35 -2.22
C LYS A 443 -10.61 -30.83 -1.58
N ASP A 444 -10.59 -31.89 -0.78
CA ASP A 444 -11.73 -32.23 0.08
C ASP A 444 -11.80 -31.21 1.24
N ALA A 445 -13.00 -30.86 1.71
CA ALA A 445 -13.22 -29.97 2.85
C ALA A 445 -14.53 -30.29 3.57
N ASP A 446 -14.59 -30.13 4.90
CA ASP A 446 -15.78 -30.50 5.70
C ASP A 446 -16.94 -29.51 5.56
N THR A 447 -16.67 -28.27 5.13
CA THR A 447 -17.65 -27.19 4.94
C THR A 447 -17.29 -26.29 3.74
N LEU A 448 -18.21 -25.41 3.36
CA LEU A 448 -17.96 -24.25 2.50
C LEU A 448 -18.26 -23.01 3.34
N ASP A 449 -17.24 -22.20 3.62
CA ASP A 449 -17.31 -21.15 4.65
C ASP A 449 -17.59 -19.78 4.08
N GLY A 450 -17.16 -19.55 2.85
CA GLY A 450 -17.41 -18.31 2.14
C GLY A 450 -16.95 -18.32 0.70
N TRP A 451 -17.08 -17.15 0.10
CA TRP A 451 -16.45 -16.81 -1.17
C TRP A 451 -15.34 -15.79 -0.97
N LEU A 452 -14.29 -15.91 -1.77
CA LEU A 452 -13.21 -14.94 -1.87
C LEU A 452 -13.31 -14.26 -3.24
N VAL A 453 -13.38 -12.93 -3.26
CA VAL A 453 -13.43 -12.12 -4.50
C VAL A 453 -12.30 -11.11 -4.51
N TRP A 454 -11.63 -11.01 -5.65
CA TRP A 454 -10.51 -10.09 -5.87
C TRP A 454 -10.40 -9.70 -7.33
N PHE A 455 -9.46 -8.80 -7.65
CA PHE A 455 -9.23 -8.36 -9.01
C PHE A 455 -7.78 -8.48 -9.48
N ASP A 456 -7.63 -8.54 -10.81
CA ASP A 456 -6.36 -8.44 -11.52
C ASP A 456 -6.39 -7.21 -12.43
N MET A 457 -5.26 -6.50 -12.54
CA MET A 457 -5.10 -5.28 -13.35
C MET A 457 -4.04 -5.47 -14.43
N PHE A 458 -4.31 -4.98 -15.64
CA PHE A 458 -3.44 -5.20 -16.81
C PHE A 458 -3.15 -3.89 -17.58
N PHE A 459 -1.87 -3.67 -17.85
CA PHE A 459 -1.36 -2.45 -18.48
C PHE A 459 -0.84 -2.78 -19.89
N MET A 460 -1.73 -2.68 -20.88
CA MET A 460 -1.42 -2.97 -22.28
C MET A 460 -1.01 -1.69 -23.02
N PRO A 461 0.02 -1.72 -23.90
CA PRO A 461 0.58 -0.54 -24.55
C PRO A 461 -0.22 0.00 -25.76
N SER A 462 -1.46 -0.45 -25.98
CA SER A 462 -2.32 0.00 -27.08
C SER A 462 -3.80 -0.19 -26.75
N CYS A 463 -4.64 0.75 -27.18
CA CYS A 463 -6.11 0.68 -27.06
C CYS A 463 -6.75 -0.44 -27.89
N GLU A 464 -6.05 -1.00 -28.88
CA GLU A 464 -6.51 -2.15 -29.69
C GLU A 464 -6.16 -3.51 -29.04
N SER A 465 -5.38 -3.50 -27.95
CA SER A 465 -4.96 -4.71 -27.25
C SER A 465 -6.16 -5.44 -26.66
N LYS A 466 -6.17 -6.77 -26.77
CA LYS A 466 -7.18 -7.62 -26.14
C LYS A 466 -6.55 -8.47 -25.07
N LEU A 467 -7.14 -8.46 -23.88
CA LEU A 467 -6.86 -9.46 -22.86
C LEU A 467 -7.49 -10.81 -23.29
N ALA A 468 -6.81 -11.92 -23.01
CA ALA A 468 -7.34 -13.26 -23.26
C ALA A 468 -8.14 -13.77 -22.05
N ASP A 469 -9.18 -14.58 -22.28
CA ASP A 469 -10.08 -15.09 -21.23
C ASP A 469 -9.37 -15.95 -20.15
N ASN A 470 -8.17 -16.45 -20.44
CA ASN A 470 -7.31 -17.20 -19.53
C ASN A 470 -6.06 -16.42 -19.09
N ALA A 471 -6.00 -15.11 -19.32
CA ALA A 471 -4.89 -14.28 -18.86
C ALA A 471 -4.83 -14.23 -17.34
N THR A 472 -3.61 -14.25 -16.81
CA THR A 472 -3.32 -14.03 -15.39
C THR A 472 -2.12 -13.09 -15.27
N PRO A 473 -2.00 -12.28 -14.21
CA PRO A 473 -0.85 -11.37 -14.06
C PRO A 473 0.50 -12.08 -14.13
N GLY A 474 0.61 -13.29 -13.55
CA GLY A 474 1.83 -14.11 -13.65
C GLY A 474 2.15 -14.60 -15.07
N GLY A 475 1.15 -14.79 -15.94
CA GLY A 475 1.35 -15.09 -17.36
C GLY A 475 1.70 -13.85 -18.19
N MET A 476 1.09 -12.71 -17.85
CA MET A 476 1.31 -11.44 -18.54
C MET A 476 2.71 -10.87 -18.24
N LYS A 477 3.18 -10.93 -16.98
CA LYS A 477 4.57 -10.58 -16.61
C LYS A 477 5.60 -11.41 -17.40
N LYS A 478 5.38 -12.73 -17.52
CA LYS A 478 6.24 -13.62 -18.34
C LYS A 478 6.22 -13.30 -19.84
N SER A 479 5.23 -12.54 -20.29
CA SER A 479 5.06 -12.10 -21.68
C SER A 479 5.56 -10.67 -21.92
N GLY A 480 6.20 -10.03 -20.93
CA GLY A 480 6.71 -8.66 -21.02
C GLY A 480 5.66 -7.57 -20.80
N TYR A 481 4.47 -7.89 -20.28
CA TYR A 481 3.43 -6.91 -19.95
C TYR A 481 3.34 -6.68 -18.44
N VAL A 482 3.14 -5.42 -18.04
CA VAL A 482 2.91 -5.08 -16.63
C VAL A 482 1.47 -5.42 -16.24
N ALA A 483 1.33 -6.13 -15.13
CA ALA A 483 0.06 -6.56 -14.56
C ALA A 483 0.24 -6.89 -13.07
N PHE A 484 -0.82 -6.80 -12.26
CA PHE A 484 -0.80 -7.28 -10.87
C PHE A 484 -2.12 -7.96 -10.49
N THR A 485 -2.10 -8.70 -9.38
CA THR A 485 -3.28 -9.31 -8.75
C THR A 485 -3.41 -8.74 -7.34
N THR A 486 -4.63 -8.58 -6.83
CA THR A 486 -4.89 -8.42 -5.40
C THR A 486 -5.27 -9.76 -4.73
N GLY A 487 -5.27 -10.86 -5.49
CA GLY A 487 -5.61 -12.19 -5.02
C GLY A 487 -4.57 -12.82 -4.08
N PRO A 488 -4.92 -13.92 -3.41
CA PRO A 488 -4.12 -14.50 -2.33
C PRO A 488 -2.79 -15.11 -2.82
N ASP A 489 -2.68 -15.49 -4.10
CA ASP A 489 -1.42 -15.93 -4.73
C ASP A 489 -0.41 -14.78 -4.98
N GLY A 490 -0.80 -13.53 -4.70
CA GLY A 490 0.01 -12.34 -4.88
C GLY A 490 0.82 -11.93 -3.65
N LYS A 491 1.63 -10.87 -3.80
CA LYS A 491 2.07 -10.07 -2.65
C LYS A 491 0.87 -9.23 -2.19
N GLU A 492 0.69 -9.12 -0.88
CA GLU A 492 -0.38 -8.31 -0.29
C GLU A 492 -0.40 -6.87 -0.83
N THR A 493 -1.63 -6.37 -1.03
CA THR A 493 -1.95 -5.02 -1.49
C THR A 493 -2.92 -4.40 -0.49
N HIS A 494 -3.04 -3.08 -0.43
CA HIS A 494 -3.91 -2.43 0.56
C HIS A 494 -5.39 -2.79 0.37
N TRP A 495 -5.82 -3.13 -0.84
CA TRP A 495 -7.15 -3.67 -1.17
C TRP A 495 -7.46 -5.03 -0.56
N GLN A 496 -6.43 -5.88 -0.37
CA GLN A 496 -6.56 -7.29 0.03
C GLN A 496 -7.62 -8.02 -0.84
N GLN A 497 -8.49 -8.83 -0.23
CA GLN A 497 -9.61 -9.50 -0.90
C GLN A 497 -10.93 -9.24 -0.15
N GLY A 498 -12.06 -9.35 -0.86
CA GLY A 498 -13.38 -9.39 -0.24
C GLY A 498 -13.76 -10.82 0.17
N VAL A 499 -14.18 -11.00 1.41
CA VAL A 499 -14.55 -12.26 2.04
C VAL A 499 -16.04 -12.25 2.35
N PHE A 500 -16.76 -13.22 1.80
CA PHE A 500 -18.22 -13.29 1.77
C PHE A 500 -18.66 -14.51 2.60
N LEU A 501 -18.77 -14.34 3.92
CA LEU A 501 -19.05 -15.44 4.84
C LEU A 501 -20.47 -15.99 4.65
N ILE A 502 -20.57 -17.31 4.48
CA ILE A 502 -21.84 -18.00 4.30
C ILE A 502 -22.53 -18.18 5.65
N ASN A 503 -23.79 -17.76 5.74
CA ASN A 503 -24.55 -17.87 6.98
C ASN A 503 -24.99 -19.33 7.20
N ARG A 504 -24.15 -20.11 7.90
CA ARG A 504 -24.42 -21.50 8.35
C ARG A 504 -25.71 -21.64 9.18
N GLY A 505 -26.27 -20.55 9.70
CA GLY A 505 -27.59 -20.53 10.35
C GLY A 505 -28.78 -20.44 9.39
N LYS A 506 -28.58 -19.86 8.19
CA LYS A 506 -29.56 -19.79 7.09
C LYS A 506 -29.40 -20.97 6.11
N HIS A 507 -28.21 -21.57 6.01
CA HIS A 507 -27.83 -22.53 4.97
C HIS A 507 -27.20 -23.81 5.55
N GLN A 508 -27.58 -24.98 5.01
CA GLN A 508 -27.19 -26.28 5.57
C GLN A 508 -25.74 -26.65 5.18
N GLU A 509 -24.89 -26.87 6.19
CA GLU A 509 -23.52 -27.38 6.02
C GLU A 509 -23.48 -28.73 5.28
N ARG A 510 -22.54 -28.85 4.32
CA ARG A 510 -22.29 -30.07 3.54
C ARG A 510 -20.79 -30.19 3.21
N PRO A 511 -20.14 -31.35 3.44
CA PRO A 511 -18.76 -31.57 3.02
C PRO A 511 -18.59 -31.54 1.51
N LEU A 512 -17.58 -30.79 1.06
CA LEU A 512 -17.13 -30.71 -0.32
C LEU A 512 -16.10 -31.81 -0.62
N LYS A 513 -16.19 -32.39 -1.82
CA LYS A 513 -15.27 -33.43 -2.30
C LYS A 513 -14.62 -33.05 -3.62
N LYS A 514 -13.36 -33.42 -3.75
CA LYS A 514 -12.55 -33.26 -4.96
C LYS A 514 -13.26 -33.83 -6.18
N GLY A 515 -13.39 -33.01 -7.21
CA GLY A 515 -14.08 -33.34 -8.46
C GLY A 515 -15.56 -32.96 -8.51
N GLN A 516 -16.18 -32.55 -7.39
CA GLN A 516 -17.47 -31.85 -7.44
C GLN A 516 -17.33 -30.49 -8.12
N VAL A 517 -18.43 -29.98 -8.66
CA VAL A 517 -18.48 -28.72 -9.42
C VAL A 517 -19.51 -27.79 -8.80
N ILE A 518 -19.07 -26.63 -8.31
CA ILE A 518 -20.00 -25.56 -7.95
C ILE A 518 -20.24 -24.69 -9.18
N LYS A 519 -21.51 -24.48 -9.51
CA LYS A 519 -21.97 -23.52 -10.52
C LYS A 519 -22.71 -22.42 -9.79
N GLY A 520 -22.58 -21.18 -10.23
CA GLY A 520 -23.27 -20.08 -9.58
C GLY A 520 -23.38 -18.83 -10.43
N LYS A 521 -23.94 -17.79 -9.84
CA LYS A 521 -23.96 -16.44 -10.37
C LYS A 521 -23.50 -15.48 -9.28
N ILE A 522 -22.81 -14.43 -9.68
CA ILE A 522 -22.47 -13.30 -8.83
C ILE A 522 -23.03 -12.02 -9.47
N GLY A 523 -23.81 -11.29 -8.71
CA GLY A 523 -24.37 -10.00 -9.10
C GLY A 523 -23.72 -8.85 -8.35
N TYR A 524 -23.56 -7.72 -9.04
CA TYR A 524 -23.03 -6.46 -8.51
C TYR A 524 -24.06 -5.39 -8.82
N LYS A 525 -24.49 -4.65 -7.79
CA LYS A 525 -25.54 -3.64 -7.91
C LYS A 525 -25.26 -2.46 -6.99
N LYS A 526 -25.23 -1.24 -7.55
CA LYS A 526 -25.24 -0.02 -6.73
C LYS A 526 -26.55 0.08 -5.96
N LYS A 527 -26.47 0.43 -4.68
CA LYS A 527 -27.63 0.52 -3.77
C LYS A 527 -28.68 1.53 -4.25
N GLU A 528 -28.20 2.64 -4.81
CA GLU A 528 -28.93 3.70 -5.52
C GLU A 528 -28.08 4.12 -6.73
N GLU A 529 -28.68 4.77 -7.75
CA GLU A 529 -27.99 5.10 -9.03
C GLU A 529 -26.70 5.92 -8.85
N GLN A 530 -26.66 6.80 -7.85
CA GLN A 530 -25.50 7.63 -7.50
C GLN A 530 -24.76 7.13 -6.23
N SER A 531 -25.06 5.93 -5.73
CA SER A 531 -24.45 5.43 -4.49
C SER A 531 -23.00 4.97 -4.70
N ARG A 532 -22.19 5.19 -3.67
CA ARG A 532 -20.86 4.57 -3.50
C ARG A 532 -20.95 3.18 -2.84
N LEU A 533 -22.10 2.86 -2.26
CA LEU A 533 -22.39 1.60 -1.57
C LEU A 533 -22.80 0.52 -2.59
N LEU A 534 -22.31 -0.69 -2.38
CA LEU A 534 -22.42 -1.80 -3.33
C LEU A 534 -23.09 -3.00 -2.65
N ASP A 535 -24.22 -3.44 -3.19
CA ASP A 535 -24.86 -4.70 -2.82
C ASP A 535 -24.32 -5.80 -3.77
N ILE A 536 -23.91 -6.95 -3.23
CA ILE A 536 -23.37 -8.09 -3.99
C ILE A 536 -24.17 -9.36 -3.64
N ASP A 537 -24.81 -9.95 -4.63
CA ASP A 537 -25.50 -11.23 -4.52
C ASP A 537 -24.63 -12.39 -5.03
N ILE A 538 -24.73 -13.57 -4.39
CA ILE A 538 -24.15 -14.82 -4.89
C ILE A 538 -25.20 -15.93 -4.80
N GLU A 539 -25.56 -16.48 -5.96
CA GLU A 539 -26.34 -17.72 -6.13
C GLU A 539 -25.37 -18.88 -6.40
N TRP A 540 -25.47 -20.02 -5.72
CA TRP A 540 -24.61 -21.19 -6.02
C TRP A 540 -25.29 -22.54 -5.78
N ALA A 541 -24.92 -23.54 -6.58
CA ALA A 541 -25.36 -24.92 -6.48
C ALA A 541 -24.17 -25.88 -6.65
N VAL A 542 -24.06 -26.87 -5.75
CA VAL A 542 -23.06 -27.94 -5.85
C VAL A 542 -23.64 -29.08 -6.70
N ASP A 543 -22.97 -29.44 -7.78
CA ASP A 543 -23.36 -30.47 -8.76
C ASP A 543 -24.78 -30.33 -9.35
N GLU A 544 -25.76 -31.01 -8.74
CA GLU A 544 -27.21 -31.02 -9.09
C GLU A 544 -28.11 -30.67 -7.87
N GLU A 545 -27.53 -30.14 -6.79
CA GLU A 545 -28.28 -29.68 -5.61
C GLU A 545 -29.08 -28.40 -5.90
N PRO A 546 -30.16 -28.11 -5.13
CA PRO A 546 -30.89 -26.84 -5.28
C PRO A 546 -29.98 -25.65 -4.97
N PRO A 547 -30.10 -24.52 -5.70
CA PRO A 547 -29.28 -23.36 -5.48
C PRO A 547 -29.56 -22.70 -4.12
N VAL A 548 -28.49 -22.22 -3.50
CA VAL A 548 -28.46 -21.34 -2.34
C VAL A 548 -28.24 -19.91 -2.83
N HIS A 549 -28.81 -18.93 -2.14
CA HIS A 549 -28.61 -17.50 -2.42
C HIS A 549 -28.37 -16.75 -1.13
N GLN A 550 -27.33 -15.89 -1.12
CA GLN A 550 -27.05 -14.94 -0.06
C GLN A 550 -26.62 -13.60 -0.69
N GLU A 551 -26.83 -12.51 0.05
CA GLU A 551 -26.57 -11.13 -0.36
C GLU A 551 -25.74 -10.47 0.74
N TRP A 552 -24.72 -9.69 0.36
CA TRP A 552 -23.84 -8.97 1.26
C TRP A 552 -23.73 -7.52 0.81
N ALA A 553 -23.70 -6.58 1.76
CA ALA A 553 -23.45 -5.17 1.50
C ALA A 553 -21.97 -4.81 1.74
N LEU A 554 -21.42 -3.94 0.90
CA LEU A 554 -20.12 -3.29 1.10
C LEU A 554 -20.37 -1.78 1.25
N GLN A 555 -20.05 -1.24 2.43
CA GLN A 555 -20.53 0.06 2.93
C GLN A 555 -19.44 0.91 3.58
#